data_AF-A0A1E4XH71-F1
#
_entry.id   AF-A0A1E4XH71-F1
#
_cell.length_a   1.000
_cell.length_b   1.000
_cell.length_c   1.000
_cell.angle_alpha   90.00
_cell.angle_beta   90.00
_cell.angle_gamma   90.00
#
_symmetry.space_group_name_H-M   'P 1'
#
loop_
_entity.id
_entity.type
_entity.pdbx_description
1 polymer ?
#
loop_
_entity_poly.entity_id
_entity_poly.type
_entity_poly.pdbx_seq_one_letter_code
_entity_poly.pdbx_strand_id
1 'polypeptide(L)'
;MREAQHVFMLRNPEKVINSHYYINPGLTCSEVGYQHLAELYDAVKAESIHSPLFVDADDMILSPECAISNFCRDANLQHLPAALQWQSGHLDVWERTQHWHLDAANSTGIAPIKKQYSTRVDNHPVLHEFYLENMPHYEYLKREREAVLNKHLGDLG
;
A
#
# COMPACT_ATOMS: atom_id res chain seq x y z
N MET A 1 -9.53 -3.70 19.01
CA MET A 1 -9.49 -4.28 17.64
C MET A 1 -10.78 -4.01 16.88
N ARG A 2 -11.96 -4.43 17.37
CA ARG A 2 -13.24 -4.30 16.63
C ARG A 2 -13.73 -2.86 16.39
N GLU A 3 -13.45 -1.95 17.32
CA GLU A 3 -13.84 -0.53 17.27
C GLU A 3 -12.86 0.35 16.49
N ALA A 4 -11.69 -0.18 16.10
CA ALA A 4 -10.72 0.60 15.35
C ALA A 4 -11.15 0.73 13.88
N GLN A 5 -10.84 1.87 13.26
CA GLN A 5 -10.88 1.97 11.80
C GLN A 5 -9.64 1.28 11.22
N HIS A 6 -9.85 0.17 10.51
CA HIS A 6 -8.78 -0.54 9.83
C HIS A 6 -8.60 0.00 8.42
N VAL A 7 -7.34 0.09 7.99
CA VAL A 7 -6.96 0.60 6.68
C VAL A 7 -5.97 -0.37 6.06
N PHE A 8 -6.29 -0.85 4.86
CA PHE A 8 -5.46 -1.77 4.10
C PHE A 8 -4.77 -1.02 2.96
N MET A 9 -3.44 -1.08 2.91
CA MET A 9 -2.66 -0.46 1.84
C MET A 9 -2.42 -1.47 0.72
N LEU A 10 -2.79 -1.11 -0.51
CA LEU A 10 -2.59 -1.91 -1.71
C LEU A 10 -1.52 -1.28 -2.61
N ARG A 11 -0.77 -2.12 -3.29
CA ARG A 11 0.22 -1.73 -4.30
C ARG A 11 0.49 -2.88 -5.25
N ASN A 12 0.48 -2.64 -6.56
CA ASN A 12 0.71 -3.71 -7.55
C ASN A 12 1.87 -4.67 -7.13
N PRO A 13 1.63 -6.00 -7.04
CA PRO A 13 2.63 -6.97 -6.58
C PRO A 13 3.96 -6.91 -7.32
N GLU A 14 3.96 -6.61 -8.62
CA GLU A 14 5.17 -6.44 -9.42
C GLU A 14 6.05 -5.32 -8.86
N LYS A 15 5.45 -4.17 -8.53
CA LYS A 15 6.15 -3.02 -7.94
C LYS A 15 6.66 -3.34 -6.54
N VAL A 16 5.88 -4.09 -5.75
CA VAL A 16 6.28 -4.55 -4.41
C VAL A 16 7.52 -5.44 -4.53
N ILE A 17 7.44 -6.53 -5.30
CA ILE A 17 8.51 -7.52 -5.45
C ILE A 17 9.79 -6.88 -6.00
N ASN A 18 9.71 -6.10 -7.08
CA ASN A 18 10.89 -5.47 -7.67
C ASN A 18 11.60 -4.53 -6.67
N SER A 19 10.83 -3.71 -5.95
CA SER A 19 11.41 -2.78 -4.96
C SER A 19 11.92 -3.48 -3.70
N HIS A 20 11.23 -4.52 -3.24
CA HIS A 20 11.61 -5.28 -2.06
C HIS A 20 12.88 -6.08 -2.32
N TYR A 21 12.95 -6.82 -3.44
CA TYR A 21 14.13 -7.60 -3.81
C TYR A 21 15.39 -6.73 -4.01
N TYR A 22 15.24 -5.52 -4.55
CA TYR A 22 16.35 -4.57 -4.68
C TYR A 22 16.99 -4.20 -3.34
N ILE A 23 16.18 -4.11 -2.28
CA ILE A 23 16.65 -3.75 -0.94
C ILE A 23 17.06 -5.00 -0.14
N ASN A 24 16.37 -6.12 -0.36
CA ASN A 24 16.60 -7.40 0.28
C ASN A 24 16.66 -8.54 -0.78
N PRO A 25 17.86 -8.88 -1.28
CA PRO A 25 18.04 -9.99 -2.23
C PRO A 25 17.66 -11.37 -1.67
N GLY A 26 17.45 -11.50 -0.35
CA GLY A 26 16.99 -12.72 0.32
C GLY A 26 15.47 -12.85 0.40
N LEU A 27 14.71 -11.98 -0.28
CA LEU A 27 13.24 -11.99 -0.29
C LEU A 27 12.68 -13.39 -0.55
N THR A 28 11.72 -13.77 0.28
CA THR A 28 10.92 -14.99 0.15
C THR A 28 9.50 -14.67 -0.31
N CYS A 29 8.77 -15.67 -0.84
CA CYS A 29 7.40 -15.44 -1.32
C CYS A 29 6.47 -14.93 -0.21
N SER A 30 6.58 -15.50 1.00
CA SER A 30 5.73 -15.10 2.14
C SER A 30 5.99 -13.66 2.60
N GLU A 31 7.19 -13.13 2.38
CA GLU A 31 7.54 -11.74 2.69
C GLU A 31 6.96 -10.72 1.69
N VAL A 32 6.44 -11.18 0.54
CA VAL A 32 5.61 -10.34 -0.33
C VAL A 32 4.26 -10.05 0.35
N GLY A 33 3.72 -11.05 1.07
CA GLY A 33 2.72 -10.85 2.12
C GLY A 33 1.24 -10.75 1.70
N TYR A 34 0.89 -10.89 0.41
CA TYR A 34 -0.50 -10.69 -0.01
C TYR A 34 -1.47 -11.77 0.46
N GLN A 35 -1.02 -13.02 0.57
CA GLN A 35 -1.83 -14.08 1.18
C GLN A 35 -2.21 -13.69 2.62
N HIS A 36 -1.22 -13.34 3.44
CA HIS A 36 -1.46 -12.95 4.82
C HIS A 36 -2.32 -11.69 4.94
N LEU A 37 -2.13 -10.72 4.04
CA LEU A 37 -2.94 -9.51 3.98
C LEU A 37 -4.42 -9.82 3.68
N ALA A 38 -4.70 -10.78 2.79
CA ALA A 38 -6.05 -11.23 2.49
C ALA A 38 -6.70 -11.96 3.68
N GLU A 39 -5.95 -12.86 4.33
CA GLU A 39 -6.40 -13.55 5.55
C GLU A 39 -6.72 -12.57 6.68
N LEU A 40 -5.86 -11.56 6.88
CA LEU A 40 -6.06 -10.51 7.87
C LEU A 40 -7.28 -9.65 7.51
N TYR A 41 -7.46 -9.32 6.24
CA TYR A 41 -8.63 -8.57 5.77
C TYR A 41 -9.92 -9.33 6.07
N ASP A 42 -9.99 -10.62 5.77
CA ASP A 42 -11.19 -11.43 6.04
C ASP A 42 -11.51 -11.47 7.54
N ALA A 43 -10.50 -11.67 8.37
CA ALA A 43 -10.66 -11.67 9.83
C ALA A 43 -11.14 -10.31 10.35
N VAL A 44 -10.57 -9.20 9.84
CA VAL A 44 -10.96 -7.84 10.22
C VAL A 44 -12.37 -7.52 9.73
N LYS A 45 -12.70 -7.84 8.49
CA LYS A 45 -14.03 -7.63 7.88
C LYS A 45 -15.13 -8.37 8.64
N ALA A 46 -14.84 -9.58 9.13
CA ALA A 46 -15.81 -10.39 9.87
C ALA A 46 -16.14 -9.82 11.26
N GLU A 47 -15.20 -9.15 11.91
CA GLU A 47 -15.29 -8.82 13.34
C GLU A 47 -15.37 -7.31 13.65
N SER A 48 -15.03 -6.46 12.68
CA SER A 48 -14.97 -5.01 12.88
C SER A 48 -16.35 -4.36 12.78
N ILE A 49 -16.56 -3.34 13.61
CA ILE A 49 -17.77 -2.51 13.60
C ILE A 49 -17.76 -1.58 12.38
N HIS A 50 -16.58 -1.04 12.06
CA HIS A 50 -16.39 -0.18 10.91
C HIS A 50 -16.01 -1.01 9.68
N SER A 51 -16.57 -0.64 8.52
CA SER A 51 -16.12 -1.20 7.25
C SER A 51 -14.63 -0.89 7.07
N PRO A 52 -13.78 -1.87 6.72
CA PRO A 52 -12.38 -1.60 6.41
C PRO A 52 -12.26 -0.60 5.26
N LEU A 53 -11.26 0.28 5.35
CA LEU A 53 -10.91 1.22 4.29
C LEU A 53 -9.69 0.73 3.54
N PHE A 54 -9.50 1.27 2.34
CA PHE A 54 -8.38 0.95 1.48
C PHE A 54 -7.65 2.21 1.04
N VAL A 55 -6.34 2.10 0.90
CA VAL A 55 -5.47 3.11 0.28
C VAL A 55 -4.66 2.42 -0.80
N ASP A 56 -4.70 2.92 -2.03
CA ASP A 56 -3.90 2.40 -3.14
C ASP A 56 -2.69 3.30 -3.40
N ALA A 57 -1.50 2.72 -3.40
CA ALA A 57 -0.27 3.44 -3.64
C ALA A 57 -0.22 4.09 -5.04
N ASP A 58 -0.85 3.47 -6.04
CA ASP A 58 -0.88 4.04 -7.39
C ASP A 58 -1.80 5.26 -7.46
N ASP A 59 -2.93 5.26 -6.74
CA ASP A 59 -3.79 6.45 -6.62
C ASP A 59 -3.06 7.60 -5.90
N MET A 60 -2.35 7.28 -4.81
CA MET A 60 -1.56 8.26 -4.07
C MET A 60 -0.46 8.89 -4.93
N ILE A 61 0.15 8.12 -5.83
CA ILE A 61 1.20 8.62 -6.74
C ILE A 61 0.59 9.44 -7.88
N LEU A 62 -0.56 9.03 -8.43
CA LEU A 62 -1.20 9.70 -9.55
C LEU A 62 -1.85 11.03 -9.16
N SER A 63 -2.53 11.08 -8.01
CA SER A 63 -3.19 12.29 -7.50
C SER A 63 -3.19 12.31 -5.96
N PRO A 64 -2.06 12.68 -5.33
CA PRO A 64 -1.92 12.62 -3.87
C PRO A 64 -3.01 13.38 -3.12
N GLU A 65 -3.34 14.61 -3.55
CA GLU A 65 -4.37 15.45 -2.93
C GLU A 65 -5.75 14.81 -3.00
N CYS A 66 -6.13 14.28 -4.17
CA CYS A 66 -7.42 13.64 -4.36
C CYS A 66 -7.51 12.35 -3.52
N ALA A 67 -6.48 11.50 -3.57
CA ALA A 67 -6.44 10.24 -2.87
C ALA A 67 -6.54 10.43 -1.34
N ILE A 68 -5.73 11.33 -0.77
CA ILE A 68 -5.75 11.60 0.68
C ILE A 68 -7.01 12.33 1.12
N SER A 69 -7.53 13.27 0.32
CA SER A 69 -8.80 13.93 0.63
C SER A 69 -9.97 12.94 0.70
N ASN A 70 -10.06 12.02 -0.28
CA ASN A 70 -11.06 10.96 -0.29
C ASN A 70 -10.90 10.02 0.92
N PHE A 71 -9.67 9.58 1.20
CA PHE A 71 -9.39 8.75 2.38
C PHE A 71 -9.79 9.45 3.68
N CYS A 72 -9.43 10.73 3.87
CA CYS A 72 -9.80 11.49 5.05
C CYS A 72 -11.33 11.58 5.21
N ARG A 73 -12.07 11.85 4.13
CA ARG A 73 -13.54 11.85 4.15
C ARG A 73 -14.08 10.50 4.60
N ASP A 74 -13.62 9.42 3.98
CA ASP A 74 -14.14 8.07 4.24
C ASP A 74 -13.76 7.57 5.65
N ALA A 75 -12.63 8.04 6.19
CA ALA A 75 -12.18 7.79 7.56
C ALA A 75 -12.77 8.76 8.61
N ASN A 76 -13.61 9.72 8.20
CA ASN A 76 -14.13 10.80 9.05
C ASN A 76 -13.02 11.60 9.76
N LEU A 77 -11.96 11.92 9.02
CA LEU A 77 -10.82 12.72 9.45
C LEU A 77 -10.84 14.08 8.75
N GLN A 78 -10.32 15.10 9.43
CA GLN A 78 -10.08 16.39 8.81
C GLN A 78 -8.94 16.28 7.79
N HIS A 79 -9.20 16.67 6.54
CA HIS A 79 -8.16 16.77 5.53
C HIS A 79 -7.20 17.93 5.85
N LEU A 80 -5.90 17.64 5.92
CA LEU A 80 -4.84 18.61 6.12
C LEU A 80 -3.93 18.60 4.89
N PRO A 81 -4.08 19.56 3.95
CA PRO A 81 -3.25 19.59 2.74
C PRO A 81 -1.74 19.59 3.02
N ALA A 82 -1.33 20.22 4.13
CA ALA A 82 0.07 20.24 4.57
C ALA A 82 0.63 18.84 4.90
N ALA A 83 -0.21 17.83 5.14
CA ALA A 83 0.24 16.45 5.39
C ALA A 83 0.92 15.80 4.17
N LEU A 84 0.74 16.37 2.98
CA LEU A 84 1.37 15.90 1.73
C LEU A 84 2.73 16.52 1.45
N GLN A 85 3.21 17.42 2.34
CA GLN A 85 4.48 18.11 2.20
C GLN A 85 5.27 17.97 3.50
N TRP A 86 6.54 17.58 3.40
CA TRP A 86 7.43 17.46 4.56
C TRP A 86 8.83 17.94 4.23
N GLN A 87 9.61 18.21 5.28
CA GLN A 87 11.03 18.48 5.13
C GLN A 87 11.77 17.18 4.87
N SER A 88 12.66 17.16 3.89
CA SER A 88 13.60 16.07 3.72
C SER A 88 14.53 16.00 4.93
N GLY A 89 14.90 14.80 5.33
CA GLY A 89 15.71 14.58 6.51
C GLY A 89 15.64 13.15 7.03
N HIS A 90 16.66 12.77 7.78
CA HIS A 90 16.66 11.54 8.54
C HIS A 90 15.81 11.69 9.79
N LEU A 91 15.03 10.66 10.12
CA LEU A 91 14.37 10.54 11.42
C LEU A 91 15.11 9.48 12.23
N ASP A 92 15.45 9.77 13.48
CA ASP A 92 16.21 8.86 14.36
C ASP A 92 15.54 7.48 14.48
N VAL A 93 14.20 7.43 14.41
CA VAL A 93 13.43 6.17 14.42
C VAL A 93 13.72 5.25 13.22
N TRP A 94 14.36 5.76 12.17
CA TRP A 94 14.73 5.01 10.97
C TRP A 94 16.16 4.48 10.98
N GLU A 95 16.99 4.75 12.00
CA GLU A 95 18.40 4.33 12.02
C GLU A 95 18.56 2.83 11.73
N ARG A 96 17.75 1.99 12.38
CA ARG A 96 17.81 0.52 12.24
C ARG A 96 17.34 0.00 10.88
N THR A 97 16.63 0.82 10.12
CA THR A 97 16.01 0.47 8.83
C THR A 97 16.36 1.52 7.77
N GLN A 98 17.49 2.21 7.93
CA GLN A 98 17.84 3.37 7.11
C GLN A 98 17.89 3.02 5.62
N HIS A 99 18.38 1.82 5.30
CA HIS A 99 18.46 1.35 3.92
C HIS A 99 17.09 1.15 3.24
N TRP A 100 16.01 0.99 4.02
CA TRP A 100 14.62 0.97 3.52
C TRP A 100 14.05 2.37 3.34
N HIS A 101 14.52 3.35 4.12
CA HIS A 101 13.92 4.68 4.22
C HIS A 101 14.68 5.77 3.46
N LEU A 102 15.77 5.44 2.74
CA LEU A 102 16.60 6.44 2.07
C LEU A 102 15.83 7.28 1.06
N ASP A 103 14.98 6.66 0.23
CA ASP A 103 14.19 7.39 -0.77
C ASP A 103 13.15 8.31 -0.08
N ALA A 104 12.52 7.83 1.01
CA ALA A 104 11.58 8.61 1.79
C ALA A 104 12.26 9.80 2.50
N ALA A 105 13.42 9.58 3.12
CA ALA A 105 14.20 10.62 3.79
C ALA A 105 14.65 11.74 2.85
N ASN A 106 14.91 11.43 1.58
CA ASN A 106 15.30 12.41 0.57
C ASN A 106 14.12 13.07 -0.16
N SER A 107 12.88 12.68 0.16
CA SER A 107 11.68 13.24 -0.44
C SER A 107 11.13 14.42 0.38
N THR A 108 10.27 15.22 -0.25
CA THR A 108 9.53 16.31 0.41
C THR A 108 8.02 16.17 0.21
N GLY A 109 7.58 15.05 -0.35
CA GLY A 109 6.19 14.78 -0.73
C GLY A 109 6.04 13.45 -1.45
N ILE A 110 4.80 13.10 -1.80
CA ILE A 110 4.47 11.89 -2.55
C ILE A 110 4.65 12.16 -4.04
N ALA A 111 5.54 11.42 -4.69
CA ALA A 111 5.80 11.53 -6.11
C ALA A 111 6.26 10.19 -6.72
N PRO A 112 6.10 9.99 -8.04
CA PRO A 112 6.65 8.82 -8.71
C PRO A 112 8.17 8.75 -8.57
N ILE A 113 8.68 7.64 -8.03
CA ILE A 113 10.12 7.35 -8.00
C ILE A 113 10.46 6.55 -9.25
N LYS A 114 11.27 7.13 -10.14
CA LYS A 114 11.80 6.43 -11.32
C LYS A 114 13.04 5.63 -10.91
N LYS A 115 12.84 4.40 -10.45
CA LYS A 115 13.91 3.46 -10.13
C LYS A 115 13.99 2.38 -11.19
N GLN A 116 15.21 2.04 -11.61
CA GLN A 116 15.47 0.92 -12.50
C GLN A 116 16.01 -0.24 -11.68
N TYR A 117 15.41 -1.41 -11.88
CA TYR A 117 15.81 -2.64 -11.22
C TYR A 117 16.41 -3.58 -12.26
N SER A 118 17.64 -4.06 -12.01
CA SER A 118 18.30 -5.03 -12.87
C SER A 118 17.62 -6.39 -12.83
N THR A 119 17.15 -6.78 -11.64
CA THR A 119 16.41 -8.02 -11.39
C THR A 119 14.95 -7.69 -11.13
N ARG A 120 14.05 -8.31 -11.88
CA ARG A 120 12.62 -8.02 -11.91
C ARG A 120 11.78 -9.27 -12.06
N VAL A 121 10.50 -9.16 -11.76
CA VAL A 121 9.49 -10.20 -12.00
C VAL A 121 9.52 -10.72 -13.46
N ASP A 122 9.72 -9.85 -14.44
CA ASP A 122 9.69 -10.23 -15.86
C ASP A 122 10.97 -10.88 -16.40
N ASN A 123 12.06 -10.85 -15.62
CA ASN A 123 13.37 -11.36 -16.04
C ASN A 123 14.03 -12.32 -15.02
N HIS A 124 13.37 -12.65 -13.91
CA HIS A 124 13.87 -13.55 -12.88
C HIS A 124 12.82 -14.61 -12.50
N PRO A 125 13.05 -15.91 -12.80
CA PRO A 125 12.05 -16.97 -12.63
C PRO A 125 11.44 -17.06 -11.23
N VAL A 126 12.26 -16.98 -10.18
CA VAL A 126 11.77 -17.05 -8.79
C VAL A 126 10.88 -15.86 -8.43
N LEU A 127 11.20 -14.65 -8.92
CA LEU A 127 10.38 -13.47 -8.64
C LEU A 127 9.06 -13.52 -9.43
N HIS A 128 9.10 -14.14 -10.61
CA HIS A 128 7.90 -14.43 -11.40
C HIS A 128 6.97 -15.40 -10.66
N GLU A 129 7.50 -16.45 -10.03
CA GLU A 129 6.71 -17.36 -9.18
C GLU A 129 6.07 -16.61 -7.99
N PHE A 130 6.83 -15.75 -7.31
CA PHE A 130 6.29 -14.94 -6.22
C PHE A 130 5.14 -14.04 -6.69
N TYR A 131 5.29 -13.44 -7.88
CA TYR A 131 4.23 -12.64 -8.49
C TYR A 131 2.98 -13.49 -8.75
N LEU A 132 3.12 -14.66 -9.37
CA LEU A 132 1.99 -15.55 -9.66
C LEU A 132 1.28 -16.02 -8.38
N GLU A 133 2.01 -16.30 -7.30
CA GLU A 133 1.43 -16.72 -6.02
C GLU A 133 0.67 -15.58 -5.33
N ASN A 134 1.16 -14.34 -5.40
CA ASN A 134 0.56 -13.21 -4.69
C ASN A 134 -0.56 -12.51 -5.49
N MET A 135 -0.56 -12.61 -6.81
CA MET A 135 -1.49 -11.87 -7.67
C MET A 135 -2.98 -12.21 -7.41
N PRO A 136 -3.40 -13.47 -7.20
CA PRO A 136 -4.80 -13.79 -6.92
C PRO A 136 -5.32 -13.13 -5.63
N HIS A 137 -4.47 -13.03 -4.59
CA HIS A 137 -4.81 -12.39 -3.33
C HIS A 137 -4.92 -10.86 -3.46
N TYR A 138 -4.00 -10.26 -4.22
CA TYR A 138 -4.08 -8.84 -4.57
C TYR A 138 -5.36 -8.51 -5.34
N GLU A 139 -5.71 -9.30 -6.36
CA GLU A 139 -6.93 -9.09 -7.14
C GLU A 139 -8.20 -9.31 -6.32
N TYR A 140 -8.18 -10.22 -5.34
CA TYR A 140 -9.25 -10.34 -4.36
C TYR A 140 -9.44 -9.04 -3.57
N LEU A 141 -8.38 -8.54 -2.93
CA LEU A 141 -8.41 -7.30 -2.14
C LEU A 141 -8.80 -6.09 -2.99
N LYS A 142 -8.39 -6.05 -4.25
CA LYS A 142 -8.75 -4.99 -5.20
C LYS A 142 -10.25 -4.98 -5.50
N ARG A 143 -10.87 -6.15 -5.74
CA ARG A 143 -12.33 -6.25 -5.90
C ARG A 143 -13.08 -5.84 -4.64
N GLU A 144 -12.57 -6.22 -3.48
CA GLU A 144 -13.13 -5.82 -2.20
C GLU A 144 -13.09 -4.30 -2.00
N ARG A 145 -11.97 -3.65 -2.35
CA ARG A 145 -11.86 -2.19 -2.40
C ARG A 145 -12.91 -1.57 -3.31
N GLU A 146 -13.07 -2.09 -4.53
CA GLU A 146 -14.07 -1.57 -5.49
C GLU A 146 -15.50 -1.70 -4.95
N ALA A 147 -15.82 -2.81 -4.29
CA ALA A 147 -17.13 -3.00 -3.65
C ALA A 147 -17.40 -1.97 -2.55
N VAL A 148 -16.40 -1.65 -1.72
CA VAL A 148 -16.49 -0.63 -0.67
C VAL A 148 -16.71 0.77 -1.28
N LEU A 149 -15.93 1.14 -2.30
CA LEU A 149 -16.06 2.43 -2.98
C LEU A 149 -17.44 2.61 -3.64
N ASN A 150 -17.96 1.57 -4.28
CA ASN A 150 -19.28 1.62 -4.92
C ASN A 150 -20.42 1.79 -3.92
N LYS A 151 -20.30 1.19 -2.72
CA LYS A 151 -21.29 1.36 -1.66
C LYS A 151 -21.34 2.82 -1.19
N HIS A 152 -20.19 3.45 -1.00
CA HIS A 152 -20.13 4.87 -0.60
C HIS A 152 -20.71 5.82 -1.65
N LEU A 153 -20.57 5.52 -2.95
CA LEU A 153 -21.21 6.31 -4.01
C LEU A 153 -22.73 6.12 -4.04
N GLY A 154 -23.22 4.92 -3.73
CA GLY A 154 -24.66 4.63 -3.65
C GLY A 154 -25.36 5.27 -2.46
N ASP A 155 -24.67 5.43 -1.33
CA ASP A 155 -25.20 6.10 -0.12
C ASP A 155 -25.28 7.64 -0.26
N LEU A 156 -24.74 8.21 -1.35
CA LEU A 156 -24.73 9.65 -1.66
C LEU A 156 -25.81 10.07 -2.68
N GLY A 157 -26.63 9.14 -3.18
CA GLY A 157 -27.72 9.39 -4.15
C GLY A 157 -29.11 9.22 -3.54
#